data_AF-A0A5C6ZHE6-F1
#
_entry.id   AF-A0A5C6ZHE6-F1
#
_cell.length_a   1.000
_cell.length_b   1.000
_cell.length_c   1.000
_cell.angle_alpha   90.00
_cell.angle_beta   90.00
_cell.angle_gamma   90.00
#
_symmetry.space_group_name_H-M   'P 1'
#
loop_
_entity.id
_entity.type
_entity.pdbx_description
1 polymer ?
#
loop_
_entity_poly.entity_id
_entity_poly.type
_entity_poly.pdbx_seq_one_letter_code
_entity_poly.pdbx_strand_id
1 'polypeptide(L)'
;MQLLGIGSRINHSDFGKGVVTNITSKHYWVTFMENGLETIDIDSDFEVIEACEDEVDSVSFAEVESSLVQILKRWSDVSEVVPIADKWKGGKLILEPGEAGLQAKELPIDSFFHKITMVRDRLRVMEQKINASKNLDEQEKIDLQQYLTRSYGSLTSFNVLFKLKNQQFVGQKTK
;
A
#
# COMPACT_ATOMS: atom_id res chain seq x y z
N MET A 1 11.11 -24.61 -21.63
CA MET A 1 12.05 -25.36 -20.79
C MET A 1 11.56 -25.22 -19.36
N GLN A 2 11.32 -26.32 -18.66
CA GLN A 2 10.80 -26.31 -17.30
C GLN A 2 11.98 -26.05 -16.35
N LEU A 3 11.86 -25.03 -15.50
CA LEU A 3 12.91 -24.70 -14.54
C LEU A 3 12.91 -25.74 -13.42
N LEU A 4 14.10 -26.23 -13.05
CA LEU A 4 14.27 -27.06 -11.86
C LEU A 4 13.95 -26.26 -10.60
N GLY A 5 13.15 -26.82 -9.69
CA GLY A 5 12.86 -26.26 -8.37
C GLY A 5 13.99 -26.50 -7.37
N ILE A 6 13.95 -25.79 -6.24
CA ILE A 6 14.92 -25.95 -5.14
C ILE A 6 14.81 -27.37 -4.59
N GLY A 7 15.94 -28.03 -4.36
CA GLY A 7 16.03 -29.43 -3.97
C GLY A 7 16.33 -30.38 -5.14
N SER A 8 16.23 -29.92 -6.39
CA SER A 8 16.60 -30.71 -7.57
C SER A 8 18.06 -31.16 -7.51
N ARG A 9 18.34 -32.37 -7.97
CA ARG A 9 19.68 -32.96 -8.02
C ARG A 9 20.16 -33.04 -9.46
N ILE A 10 21.37 -32.54 -9.69
CA ILE A 10 21.99 -32.49 -11.01
C ILE A 10 23.40 -33.07 -10.98
N ASN A 11 23.91 -33.42 -12.15
CA ASN A 11 25.29 -33.83 -12.39
C ASN A 11 25.90 -32.93 -13.46
N HIS A 12 26.79 -32.04 -13.05
CA HIS A 12 27.50 -31.11 -13.93
C HIS A 12 28.81 -31.73 -14.40
N SER A 13 29.20 -31.48 -15.65
CA SER A 13 30.44 -32.02 -16.24
C SER A 13 31.69 -31.65 -15.43
N ASP A 14 31.76 -30.40 -14.99
CA ASP A 14 32.95 -29.84 -14.34
C ASP A 14 32.97 -29.99 -12.81
N PHE A 15 31.80 -30.01 -12.16
CA PHE A 15 31.66 -29.96 -10.70
C PHE A 15 31.05 -31.23 -10.10
N GLY A 16 30.63 -32.17 -10.95
CA GLY A 16 30.01 -33.43 -10.53
C GLY A 16 28.61 -33.25 -9.96
N LYS A 17 28.26 -34.07 -8.97
CA LYS A 17 26.90 -34.15 -8.43
C LYS A 17 26.65 -33.04 -7.40
N GLY A 18 25.53 -32.34 -7.58
CA GLY A 18 25.13 -31.23 -6.72
C GLY A 18 23.62 -31.10 -6.53
N VAL A 19 23.23 -30.31 -5.55
CA VAL A 19 21.83 -30.01 -5.21
C VAL A 19 21.55 -28.54 -5.43
N VAL A 20 20.48 -28.23 -6.16
CA VAL A 20 19.99 -26.86 -6.37
C VAL A 20 19.46 -26.32 -5.04
N THR A 21 20.05 -25.24 -4.55
CA THR A 21 19.70 -24.61 -3.27
C THR A 21 19.00 -23.27 -3.43
N ASN A 22 19.20 -22.59 -4.57
CA ASN A 22 18.52 -21.35 -4.91
C ASN A 22 18.44 -21.18 -6.44
N ILE A 23 17.49 -20.36 -6.91
CA ILE A 23 17.21 -20.14 -8.32
C ILE A 23 16.95 -18.65 -8.53
N THR A 24 17.50 -18.11 -9.61
CA THR A 24 17.17 -16.77 -10.10
C THR A 24 16.60 -16.87 -11.51
N SER A 25 16.29 -15.75 -12.17
CA SER A 25 15.85 -15.78 -13.57
C SER A 25 16.95 -16.16 -14.57
N LYS A 26 18.21 -16.27 -14.13
CA LYS A 26 19.37 -16.51 -15.00
C LYS A 26 20.30 -17.64 -14.53
N HIS A 27 20.39 -17.90 -13.23
CA HIS A 27 21.34 -18.85 -12.66
C HIS A 27 20.70 -19.80 -11.64
N TYR A 28 21.27 -21.00 -11.56
CA TYR A 28 21.13 -21.94 -10.46
C TYR A 28 22.29 -21.80 -9.48
N TRP A 29 21.96 -21.85 -8.19
CA TRP A 29 22.93 -21.93 -7.10
C TRP A 29 22.96 -23.37 -6.63
N VAL A 30 24.08 -24.05 -6.86
CA VAL A 30 24.19 -25.50 -6.69
C VAL A 30 25.31 -25.79 -5.71
N THR A 31 24.98 -26.53 -4.65
CA THR A 31 26.01 -27.03 -3.72
C THR A 31 26.47 -28.39 -4.21
N PHE A 32 27.71 -28.45 -4.69
CA PHE A 32 28.41 -29.64 -5.12
C PHE A 32 29.15 -30.29 -3.95
N MET A 33 29.30 -31.61 -3.99
CA MET A 33 29.93 -32.36 -2.90
C MET A 33 31.40 -32.01 -2.67
N GLU A 34 32.17 -31.73 -3.74
CA GLU A 34 33.61 -31.48 -3.66
C GLU A 34 33.95 -29.99 -3.66
N ASN A 35 33.20 -29.18 -4.41
CA ASN A 35 33.51 -27.77 -4.66
C ASN A 35 32.73 -26.79 -3.77
N GLY A 36 31.69 -27.26 -3.07
CA GLY A 36 30.80 -26.40 -2.30
C GLY A 36 29.81 -25.66 -3.20
N LEU A 37 29.46 -24.43 -2.82
CA LEU A 37 28.44 -23.64 -3.51
C LEU A 37 29.01 -22.98 -4.77
N GLU A 38 28.45 -23.34 -5.93
CA GLU A 38 28.80 -22.77 -7.22
C GLU A 38 27.55 -22.19 -7.91
N THR A 39 27.78 -21.22 -8.79
CA THR A 39 26.73 -20.59 -9.59
C THR A 39 26.87 -21.04 -11.03
N ILE A 40 25.82 -21.64 -11.59
CA ILE A 40 25.78 -22.10 -12.98
C ILE A 40 24.62 -21.43 -13.73
N ASP A 41 24.77 -21.22 -15.02
CA ASP A 41 23.70 -20.67 -15.85
C ASP A 41 22.56 -21.68 -16.03
N ILE A 42 21.32 -21.20 -16.17
CA ILE A 42 20.13 -22.06 -16.34
C ILE A 42 20.17 -22.87 -17.64
N ASP A 43 20.88 -22.38 -18.65
CA ASP A 43 21.09 -23.03 -19.95
C ASP A 43 22.42 -23.78 -20.04
N SER A 44 23.13 -23.94 -18.92
CA SER A 44 24.35 -24.78 -18.87
C SER A 44 24.03 -26.26 -19.10
N ASP A 45 25.00 -26.99 -19.67
CA ASP A 45 24.87 -28.43 -19.92
C ASP A 45 25.09 -29.23 -18.64
N PHE A 46 24.03 -29.84 -18.12
CA PHE A 46 24.10 -30.78 -16.99
C PHE A 46 23.04 -31.88 -17.13
N GLU A 47 23.29 -33.02 -16.50
CA GLU A 47 22.34 -34.11 -16.42
C GLU A 47 21.45 -33.95 -15.18
N VAL A 48 20.13 -34.01 -15.36
CA VAL A 48 19.16 -33.95 -14.24
C VAL A 48 18.99 -35.35 -13.66
N ILE A 49 19.40 -35.55 -12.41
CA ILE A 49 19.22 -36.81 -11.69
C ILE A 49 17.79 -36.89 -11.12
N GLU A 50 17.33 -35.79 -10.52
CA GLU A 50 16.03 -35.68 -9.86
C GLU A 50 15.53 -34.25 -9.98
N ALA A 51 14.38 -34.05 -10.62
CA ALA A 51 13.73 -32.75 -10.70
C ALA A 51 12.72 -32.61 -9.56
N CYS A 52 12.93 -31.66 -8.67
CA CYS A 52 11.87 -31.16 -7.80
C CYS A 52 11.10 -30.11 -8.59
N GLU A 53 9.83 -30.37 -8.88
CA GLU A 53 8.93 -29.41 -9.54
C GLU A 53 8.23 -28.49 -8.54
N ASP A 54 8.42 -28.73 -7.24
CA ASP A 54 7.76 -27.96 -6.19
C ASP A 54 8.26 -26.51 -6.25
N GLU A 55 7.32 -25.60 -6.56
CA GLU A 55 7.50 -24.16 -6.44
C GLU A 55 7.83 -23.83 -4.99
N VAL A 56 9.12 -23.77 -4.66
CA VAL A 56 9.55 -23.26 -3.35
C VAL A 56 9.36 -21.76 -3.39
N ASP A 57 8.19 -21.32 -2.90
CA ASP A 57 7.76 -19.96 -2.52
C ASP A 57 8.84 -18.89 -2.75
N SER A 58 9.08 -18.57 -4.03
CA SER A 58 9.85 -17.38 -4.36
C SER A 58 8.92 -16.23 -4.03
N VAL A 59 9.10 -15.62 -2.85
CA VAL A 59 8.34 -14.42 -2.47
C VAL A 59 8.41 -13.46 -3.65
N SER A 60 7.26 -13.20 -4.28
CA SER A 60 7.26 -12.43 -5.51
C SER A 60 7.77 -11.03 -5.21
N PHE A 61 8.61 -10.47 -6.07
CA PHE A 61 9.01 -9.06 -5.92
C PHE A 61 7.80 -8.13 -5.83
N ALA A 62 6.67 -8.50 -6.46
CA ALA A 62 5.41 -7.78 -6.34
C ALA A 62 4.79 -7.88 -4.93
N GLU A 63 4.96 -9.00 -4.24
CA GLU A 63 4.51 -9.19 -2.85
C GLU A 63 5.42 -8.44 -1.87
N VAL A 64 6.73 -8.44 -2.11
CA VAL A 64 7.69 -7.64 -1.33
C VAL A 64 7.40 -6.16 -1.50
N GLU A 65 7.19 -5.69 -2.72
CA GLU A 65 6.83 -4.30 -3.02
C GLU A 65 5.49 -3.93 -2.37
N SER A 66 4.47 -4.77 -2.52
CA SER A 66 3.17 -4.57 -1.90
C SER A 66 3.27 -4.48 -0.38
N SER A 67 4.08 -5.35 0.24
CA SER A 67 4.34 -5.36 1.68
C SER A 67 5.08 -4.11 2.13
N LEU A 68 6.12 -3.68 1.41
CA LEU A 68 6.87 -2.46 1.70
C LEU A 68 5.98 -1.23 1.58
N VAL A 69 5.17 -1.13 0.52
CA VAL A 69 4.19 -0.05 0.33
C VAL A 69 3.15 -0.04 1.46
N GLN A 70 2.68 -1.20 1.91
CA GLN A 70 1.75 -1.28 3.04
C GLN A 70 2.41 -0.85 4.35
N ILE A 71 3.66 -1.24 4.60
CA ILE A 71 4.43 -0.82 5.78
C ILE A 71 4.63 0.70 5.75
N LEU A 72 5.09 1.26 4.63
CA LEU A 72 5.30 2.70 4.50
C LEU A 72 3.99 3.48 4.66
N LYS A 73 2.86 3.01 4.11
CA LYS A 73 1.54 3.62 4.32
C LYS A 73 1.04 3.51 5.77
N ARG A 74 1.44 2.46 6.49
CA ARG A 74 1.03 2.24 7.88
C ARG A 74 1.81 3.12 8.86
N TRP A 75 3.09 3.39 8.56
CA TRP A 75 4.02 4.09 9.45
C TRP A 75 4.28 5.54 9.06
N SER A 76 4.01 5.88 7.80
CA SER A 76 4.05 7.25 7.36
C SER A 76 2.68 7.88 7.53
N ASP A 77 2.64 9.10 8.07
CA ASP A 77 1.56 10.07 7.86
C ASP A 77 1.44 10.48 6.36
N VAL A 78 1.88 9.63 5.42
CA VAL A 78 1.64 9.78 3.99
C VAL A 78 0.13 9.68 3.79
N SER A 79 -0.49 10.85 3.79
CA SER A 79 -1.82 11.06 3.26
C SER A 79 -1.90 10.38 1.90
N GLU A 80 -2.90 9.52 1.76
CA GLU A 80 -3.30 9.00 0.47
C GLU A 80 -3.39 10.16 -0.52
N VAL A 81 -2.80 10.03 -1.71
CA VAL A 81 -2.96 11.05 -2.75
C VAL A 81 -4.40 11.00 -3.24
N VAL A 82 -5.22 11.92 -2.74
CA VAL A 82 -6.64 12.04 -3.13
C VAL A 82 -6.73 12.97 -4.34
N PRO A 83 -7.24 12.51 -5.49
CA PRO A 83 -7.47 13.39 -6.63
C PRO A 83 -8.68 14.31 -6.42
N ILE A 84 -8.48 15.60 -6.69
CA ILE A 84 -9.57 16.58 -6.78
C ILE A 84 -10.41 16.32 -8.04
N ALA A 85 -11.72 16.57 -7.96
CA ALA A 85 -12.64 16.44 -9.08
C ALA A 85 -12.21 17.34 -10.25
N ASP A 86 -12.31 16.82 -11.48
CA ASP A 86 -11.68 17.44 -12.65
C ASP A 86 -12.16 18.89 -12.90
N LYS A 87 -13.41 19.22 -12.54
CA LYS A 87 -13.98 20.57 -12.68
C LYS A 87 -13.35 21.65 -11.78
N TRP A 88 -12.60 21.26 -10.75
CA TRP A 88 -11.98 22.20 -9.82
C TRP A 88 -10.46 22.33 -10.00
N LYS A 89 -9.84 21.54 -10.88
CA LYS A 89 -8.38 21.55 -11.06
C LYS A 89 -7.86 22.94 -11.46
N GLY A 90 -6.81 23.39 -10.79
CA GLY A 90 -6.21 24.72 -11.04
C GLY A 90 -7.10 25.90 -10.64
N GLY A 91 -8.23 25.65 -9.97
CA GLY A 91 -9.14 26.67 -9.50
C GLY A 91 -8.65 27.39 -8.24
N LYS A 92 -9.49 28.29 -7.75
CA LYS A 92 -9.29 29.03 -6.50
C LYS A 92 -10.56 29.06 -5.68
N LEU A 93 -10.42 29.02 -4.35
CA LEU A 93 -11.48 29.33 -3.42
C LEU A 93 -11.45 30.84 -3.15
N ILE A 94 -12.60 31.49 -3.23
CA ILE A 94 -12.75 32.93 -3.00
C ILE A 94 -13.58 33.11 -1.73
N LEU A 95 -12.99 33.76 -0.73
CA LEU A 95 -13.67 34.17 0.49
C LEU A 95 -14.14 35.60 0.29
N GLU A 96 -15.44 35.75 0.03
CA GLU A 96 -16.08 37.02 -0.22
C GLU A 96 -16.58 37.64 1.10
N PRO A 97 -16.12 38.85 1.46
CA PRO A 97 -16.64 39.56 2.63
C PRO A 97 -18.10 39.93 2.43
N GLY A 98 -18.92 39.78 3.48
CA GLY A 98 -20.31 40.26 3.45
C GLY A 98 -20.44 41.79 3.57
N GLU A 99 -19.35 42.48 3.86
CA GLU A 99 -19.30 43.94 3.99
C GLU A 99 -18.84 44.58 2.66
N ALA A 100 -19.53 45.64 2.25
CA ALA A 100 -19.24 46.33 1.01
C ALA A 100 -17.89 47.05 1.06
N GLY A 101 -17.11 46.95 -0.02
CA GLY A 101 -15.83 47.65 -0.17
C GLY A 101 -14.60 46.89 0.31
N LEU A 102 -14.76 45.71 0.89
CA LEU A 102 -13.63 44.84 1.25
C LEU A 102 -13.23 43.92 0.10
N GLN A 103 -11.92 43.69 -0.06
CA GLN A 103 -11.39 42.81 -1.09
C GLN A 103 -11.58 41.34 -0.72
N ALA A 104 -11.97 40.52 -1.69
CA ALA A 104 -12.06 39.08 -1.52
C ALA A 104 -10.67 38.45 -1.30
N LYS A 105 -10.62 37.47 -0.40
CA LYS A 105 -9.40 36.70 -0.14
C LYS A 105 -9.43 35.43 -0.98
N GLU A 106 -8.39 35.25 -1.79
CA GLU A 106 -8.26 34.07 -2.65
C GLU A 106 -7.29 33.06 -2.03
N LEU A 107 -7.55 31.77 -2.25
CA LEU A 107 -6.58 30.71 -2.02
C LEU A 107 -6.64 29.65 -3.13
N PRO A 108 -5.51 29.00 -3.46
CA PRO A 108 -5.51 27.86 -4.37
C PRO A 108 -6.42 26.75 -3.85
N ILE A 109 -7.26 26.21 -4.73
CA ILE A 109 -8.20 25.16 -4.34
C ILE A 109 -7.48 23.87 -3.93
N ASP A 110 -6.33 23.58 -4.54
CA ASP A 110 -5.48 22.44 -4.17
C ASP A 110 -4.98 22.55 -2.73
N SER A 111 -4.59 23.75 -2.29
CA SER A 111 -4.16 23.98 -0.91
C SER A 111 -5.31 23.84 0.08
N PHE A 112 -6.52 24.28 -0.29
CA PHE A 112 -7.72 24.05 0.51
C PHE A 112 -8.05 22.56 0.59
N PHE A 113 -8.08 21.89 -0.55
CA PHE A 113 -8.43 20.48 -0.65
C PHE A 113 -7.45 19.59 0.12
N HIS A 114 -6.15 19.89 0.05
CA HIS A 114 -5.14 19.19 0.84
C HIS A 114 -5.40 19.32 2.35
N LYS A 115 -5.86 20.48 2.84
CA LYS A 115 -6.25 20.64 4.24
C LYS A 115 -7.48 19.80 4.60
N ILE A 116 -8.46 19.73 3.71
CA ILE A 116 -9.65 18.90 3.89
C ILE A 116 -9.29 17.41 3.94
N THR A 117 -8.40 16.93 3.06
CA THR A 117 -7.94 15.53 3.07
C THR A 117 -7.10 15.22 4.32
N MET A 118 -6.27 16.15 4.80
CA MET A 118 -5.55 15.96 6.07
C MET A 118 -6.51 15.82 7.27
N VAL A 119 -7.59 16.60 7.33
CA VAL A 119 -8.60 16.47 8.40
C VAL A 119 -9.27 15.10 8.33
N ARG A 120 -9.66 14.65 7.13
CA ARG A 120 -10.21 13.31 6.91
C ARG A 120 -9.29 12.22 7.43
N ASP A 121 -8.01 12.28 7.07
CA ASP A 121 -7.05 11.25 7.44
C ASP A 121 -6.83 11.22 8.97
N ARG A 122 -6.80 12.39 9.62
CA ARG A 122 -6.72 12.49 11.09
C ARG A 122 -7.95 11.92 11.80
N LEU A 123 -9.15 12.17 11.28
CA LEU A 123 -10.39 11.57 11.81
C LEU A 123 -10.36 10.04 11.67
N ARG A 124 -9.84 9.52 10.54
CA ARG A 124 -9.69 8.08 10.33
C ARG A 124 -8.69 7.46 11.31
N VAL A 125 -7.56 8.11 11.56
CA VAL A 125 -6.58 7.65 12.57
C VAL A 125 -7.20 7.68 13.97
N MET A 126 -7.99 8.71 14.29
CA MET A 126 -8.69 8.81 15.57
C MET A 126 -9.67 7.65 15.76
N GLU A 127 -10.46 7.33 14.74
CA GLU A 127 -11.38 6.18 14.73
C GLU A 127 -10.64 4.85 14.99
N GLN A 128 -9.52 4.63 14.29
CA GLN A 128 -8.69 3.45 14.49
C GLN A 128 -8.15 3.34 15.92
N LYS A 129 -7.69 4.46 16.50
CA LYS A 129 -7.20 4.52 17.89
C LYS A 129 -8.32 4.20 18.90
N ILE A 130 -9.54 4.69 18.68
CA ILE A 130 -10.69 4.38 19.52
C ILE A 130 -11.01 2.89 19.46
N ASN A 131 -11.06 2.31 18.25
CA ASN A 131 -11.34 0.89 18.05
C ASN A 131 -10.31 -0.01 18.73
N ALA A 132 -9.03 0.33 18.60
CA ALA A 132 -7.91 -0.43 19.16
C ALA A 132 -7.67 -0.19 20.66
N SER A 133 -8.28 0.84 21.26
CA SER A 133 -8.07 1.17 22.67
C SER A 133 -8.54 0.03 23.57
N LYS A 134 -7.67 -0.39 24.50
CA LYS A 134 -8.01 -1.37 25.55
C LYS A 134 -8.51 -0.71 26.83
N ASN A 135 -8.39 0.62 26.91
CA ASN A 135 -8.69 1.41 28.12
C ASN A 135 -10.08 2.05 28.08
N LEU A 136 -10.77 1.99 26.94
CA LEU A 136 -12.14 2.48 26.80
C LEU A 136 -13.10 1.31 26.92
N ASP A 137 -14.17 1.50 27.69
CA ASP A 137 -15.26 0.54 27.72
C ASP A 137 -16.09 0.58 26.42
N GLU A 138 -17.01 -0.38 26.27
CA GLU A 138 -17.81 -0.50 25.06
C GLU A 138 -18.75 0.69 24.84
N GLN A 139 -19.31 1.26 25.91
CA GLN A 139 -20.23 2.38 25.83
C GLN A 139 -19.49 3.67 25.42
N GLU A 140 -18.34 3.93 26.03
CA GLU A 140 -17.47 5.06 25.69
C GLU A 140 -17.00 5.00 24.23
N LYS A 141 -16.63 3.80 23.75
CA LYS A 141 -16.28 3.59 22.34
C LYS A 141 -17.44 3.95 21.41
N ILE A 142 -18.65 3.48 21.72
CA ILE A 142 -19.85 3.77 20.93
C ILE A 142 -20.10 5.30 20.89
N ASP A 143 -20.02 5.97 22.03
CA ASP A 143 -20.29 7.42 22.10
C ASP A 143 -19.27 8.23 21.29
N LEU A 144 -17.98 7.88 21.37
CA LEU A 144 -16.92 8.51 20.57
C LEU A 144 -17.08 8.22 19.06
N GLN A 145 -17.42 6.98 18.69
CA GLN A 145 -17.70 6.62 17.30
C GLN A 145 -18.90 7.39 16.73
N GLN A 146 -19.96 7.59 17.53
CA GLN A 146 -21.09 8.42 17.12
C GLN A 146 -20.68 9.87 16.91
N TYR A 147 -19.86 10.43 17.80
CA TYR A 147 -19.36 11.80 17.65
C TYR A 147 -18.47 11.96 16.41
N LEU A 148 -17.60 10.98 16.13
CA LEU A 148 -16.83 10.91 14.89
C LEU A 148 -17.74 10.86 13.67
N THR A 149 -18.79 10.02 13.69
CA THR A 149 -19.74 9.90 12.58
C THR A 149 -20.44 11.24 12.29
N ARG A 150 -20.82 12.00 13.34
CA ARG A 150 -21.38 13.36 13.18
C ARG A 150 -20.35 14.34 12.62
N SER A 151 -19.09 14.21 13.05
CA SER A 151 -17.96 15.01 12.54
C SER A 151 -17.70 14.73 11.05
N TYR A 152 -17.78 13.47 10.60
CA TYR A 152 -17.76 13.15 9.18
C TYR A 152 -18.97 13.76 8.44
N GLY A 153 -20.15 13.70 9.05
CA GLY A 153 -21.38 14.29 8.50
C GLY A 153 -21.27 15.79 8.21
N SER A 154 -20.68 16.57 9.12
CA SER A 154 -20.52 18.02 8.94
C SER A 154 -19.56 18.41 7.82
N LEU A 155 -18.71 17.49 7.37
CA LEU A 155 -17.76 17.69 6.27
C LEU A 155 -18.31 17.26 4.91
N THR A 156 -19.50 16.66 4.84
CA THR A 156 -20.10 16.15 3.59
C THR A 156 -20.33 17.24 2.53
N SER A 157 -20.49 18.49 2.94
CA SER A 157 -20.58 19.66 2.04
C SER A 157 -19.36 19.78 1.10
N PHE A 158 -18.20 19.29 1.52
CA PHE A 158 -16.96 19.30 0.73
C PHE A 158 -16.83 18.12 -0.24
N ASN A 159 -17.78 17.18 -0.25
CA ASN A 159 -17.73 16.00 -1.13
C ASN A 159 -17.68 16.35 -2.62
N VAL A 160 -18.15 17.54 -3.00
CA VAL A 160 -18.08 18.07 -4.37
C VAL A 160 -16.64 18.22 -4.89
N LEU A 161 -15.65 18.28 -3.99
CA LEU A 161 -14.24 18.40 -4.33
C LEU A 161 -13.59 17.05 -4.65
N PHE A 162 -14.16 15.92 -4.22
CA PHE A 162 -13.56 14.60 -4.40
C PHE A 162 -13.89 14.03 -5.79
N LYS A 163 -12.87 13.50 -6.47
CA LYS A 163 -13.07 12.79 -7.74
C LYS A 163 -13.71 11.41 -7.54
N LEU A 164 -13.32 10.69 -6.48
CA LEU A 164 -13.75 9.32 -6.23
C LEU A 164 -14.75 9.26 -5.07
N LYS A 165 -15.86 8.55 -5.24
CA LYS A 165 -16.93 8.43 -4.22
C LYS A 165 -16.48 7.71 -2.96
N ASN A 166 -15.60 6.72 -3.07
CA ASN A 166 -15.08 5.97 -1.90
C ASN A 166 -14.16 6.80 -1.00
N GLN A 167 -13.70 7.96 -1.48
CA GLN A 167 -12.84 8.88 -0.72
C GLN A 167 -13.61 10.02 -0.06
N GLN A 168 -14.92 10.13 -0.32
CA GLN A 168 -15.82 11.15 0.22
C GLN A 168 -16.10 10.93 1.72
N PHE A 169 -16.45 12.01 2.41
CA PHE A 169 -16.96 11.95 3.77
C PHE A 169 -18.34 11.26 3.78
N VAL A 170 -18.54 10.35 4.74
CA VAL A 170 -19.82 9.65 4.95
C VAL A 170 -20.24 9.87 6.40
N GLY A 171 -21.34 10.60 6.60
CA GLY A 171 -21.94 10.80 7.92
C GLY A 171 -23.09 9.85 8.21
N GLN A 172 -23.84 10.16 9.27
CA GLN A 172 -25.13 9.53 9.52
C GLN A 172 -26.07 9.78 8.33
N LYS A 173 -26.64 8.72 7.78
CA LYS A 173 -27.72 8.84 6.81
C LYS A 173 -28.97 9.32 7.55
N THR A 174 -29.40 10.54 7.28
CA THR A 174 -30.73 10.99 7.68
C THR A 174 -31.74 10.11 6.93
N LYS A 175 -32.58 9.38 7.68
CA LYS A 175 -33.74 8.70 7.12
C LYS A 175 -34.83 9.71 6.79
#